data_AF-A0A497FLB5-F1
#
_entry.id   AF-A0A497FLB5-F1
#
_cell.length_a   1.000
_cell.length_b   1.000
_cell.length_c   1.000
_cell.angle_alpha   90.00
_cell.angle_beta   90.00
_cell.angle_gamma   90.00
#
_symmetry.space_group_name_H-M   'P 1'
#
loop_
_entity.id
_entity.type
_entity.pdbx_description
1 polymer ?
#
loop_
_entity_poly.entity_id
_entity_poly.type
_entity_poly.pdbx_seq_one_letter_code
_entity_poly.pdbx_strand_id
1 'polypeptide(L)'
;CRAGYVNHCYLLNDPADLEFGELGFTHDGAMAEYVVVKEKYTWKIDSLVERYGNEEKAFEAGSLVEPTSVAYHAIFNRAGGFKPGSYIVVWGAGPIGLAAISLAKAAGAGKIISFEISPVRIELAKKVGADYVFNPRELSKSGIEPWEKIMDVTGGEGADMHVEAAGAPQHTLPQMLKSLAVGAKIAWIGRAPKEVPIYLEVLQVRRAQVFGSQGHSGWRTFGNVIRLMAAGRIDMTRIITSKFKLDDVEKAFERAHKRIDGKITIKP
;
A
#
# COMPACT_ATOMS: atom_id res chain seq x y z
N CYS A 1 -17.13 -0.82 -14.22
CA CYS A 1 -18.07 -0.23 -13.22
C CYS A 1 -19.52 -0.68 -13.39
N ARG A 2 -20.19 -0.42 -14.54
CA ARG A 2 -21.61 -0.79 -14.73
C ARG A 2 -21.91 -2.28 -14.56
N ALA A 3 -20.97 -3.14 -14.94
CA ALA A 3 -21.05 -4.59 -14.76
C ALA A 3 -20.58 -5.10 -13.37
N GLY A 4 -20.45 -4.22 -12.36
CA GLY A 4 -20.00 -4.60 -11.02
C GLY A 4 -18.47 -4.73 -10.83
N TYR A 5 -17.71 -4.82 -11.92
CA TYR A 5 -16.24 -4.80 -11.87
C TYR A 5 -15.73 -3.36 -11.84
N VAL A 6 -15.62 -2.77 -10.65
CA VAL A 6 -14.96 -1.48 -10.45
C VAL A 6 -13.43 -1.70 -10.43
N ASN A 7 -12.62 -0.74 -10.88
CA ASN A 7 -11.17 -0.86 -11.15
C ASN A 7 -10.76 -1.76 -12.33
N HIS A 8 -11.72 -2.28 -13.09
CA HIS A 8 -11.46 -3.05 -14.31
C HIS A 8 -12.32 -2.50 -15.45
N CYS A 9 -11.71 -1.66 -16.29
CA CYS A 9 -12.26 -1.32 -17.60
C CYS A 9 -11.38 -2.01 -18.64
N TYR A 10 -11.98 -2.70 -19.60
CA TYR A 10 -11.23 -3.33 -20.70
C TYR A 10 -10.51 -2.29 -21.57
N LEU A 11 -11.00 -1.04 -21.54
CA LEU A 11 -10.48 0.08 -22.31
C LEU A 11 -9.46 0.94 -21.54
N LEU A 12 -9.07 0.57 -20.31
CA LEU A 12 -8.19 1.40 -19.46
C LEU A 12 -6.86 1.76 -20.15
N ASN A 13 -6.37 0.86 -21.01
CA ASN A 13 -5.14 0.99 -21.80
C ASN A 13 -5.40 1.21 -23.30
N ASP A 14 -6.65 1.46 -23.70
CA ASP A 14 -6.96 1.73 -25.11
C ASP A 14 -6.64 3.20 -25.41
N PRO A 15 -5.60 3.51 -26.22
CA PRO A 15 -5.25 4.88 -26.55
C PRO A 15 -6.34 5.60 -27.38
N ALA A 16 -7.30 4.86 -27.96
CA ALA A 16 -8.44 5.44 -28.67
C ALA A 16 -9.59 5.84 -27.72
N ASP A 17 -9.56 5.41 -26.45
CA ASP A 17 -10.60 5.71 -25.48
C ASP A 17 -10.30 7.00 -24.71
N LEU A 18 -10.87 8.10 -25.22
CA LEU A 18 -10.85 9.43 -24.59
C LEU A 18 -11.85 9.53 -23.41
N GLU A 19 -12.63 8.49 -23.13
CA GLU A 19 -13.65 8.49 -22.09
C GLU A 19 -13.19 7.81 -20.79
N PHE A 20 -12.40 6.73 -20.88
CA PHE A 20 -12.00 5.87 -19.76
C PHE A 20 -10.49 5.55 -19.67
N GLY A 21 -9.61 6.55 -19.73
CA GLY A 21 -8.17 6.36 -19.52
C GLY A 21 -7.66 6.58 -18.07
N GLU A 22 -6.34 6.43 -17.90
CA GLU A 22 -5.62 6.58 -16.65
C GLU A 22 -4.94 7.96 -16.59
N LEU A 23 -5.32 8.76 -15.58
CA LEU A 23 -4.78 10.11 -15.35
C LEU A 23 -3.27 10.05 -15.10
N GLY A 24 -2.48 10.75 -15.92
CA GLY A 24 -1.02 10.73 -15.87
C GLY A 24 -0.36 9.55 -16.58
N PHE A 25 -1.13 8.74 -17.32
CA PHE A 25 -0.62 7.65 -18.17
C PHE A 25 -1.12 7.79 -19.60
N THR A 26 -2.42 7.63 -19.84
CA THR A 26 -3.04 7.78 -21.16
C THR A 26 -3.74 9.12 -21.35
N HIS A 27 -3.89 9.90 -20.27
CA HIS A 27 -4.41 11.26 -20.25
C HIS A 27 -3.45 12.17 -19.46
N ASP A 28 -3.49 13.47 -19.72
CA ASP A 28 -2.67 14.46 -19.01
C ASP A 28 -2.86 14.36 -17.49
N GLY A 29 -1.74 14.40 -16.77
CA GLY A 29 -1.69 14.20 -15.32
C GLY A 29 -1.73 15.49 -14.50
N ALA A 30 -1.60 15.33 -13.18
CA ALA A 30 -1.63 16.44 -12.22
C ALA A 30 -0.25 17.03 -11.87
N MET A 31 0.81 16.66 -12.60
CA MET A 31 2.11 17.37 -12.52
C MET A 31 2.07 18.60 -13.42
N ALA A 32 1.17 19.53 -13.11
CA ALA A 32 0.86 20.73 -13.86
C ALA A 32 0.21 21.79 -12.93
N GLU A 33 0.13 23.05 -13.38
CA GLU A 33 -0.57 24.11 -12.64
C GLU A 33 -2.09 23.86 -12.54
N TYR A 34 -2.66 23.23 -13.58
CA TYR A 34 -4.08 22.86 -13.65
C TYR A 34 -4.24 21.46 -14.24
N VAL A 35 -5.28 20.75 -13.83
CA VAL A 35 -5.66 19.44 -14.38
C VAL A 35 -7.17 19.39 -14.61
N VAL A 36 -7.59 18.89 -15.77
CA VAL A 36 -9.00 18.71 -16.10
C VAL A 36 -9.42 17.30 -15.73
N VAL A 37 -10.39 17.16 -14.82
CA VAL A 37 -10.94 15.87 -14.40
C VAL A 37 -12.46 15.91 -14.38
N LYS A 38 -13.10 14.77 -14.66
CA LYS A 38 -14.56 14.64 -14.54
C LYS A 38 -14.95 14.73 -13.06
N GLU A 39 -16.00 15.49 -12.76
CA GLU A 39 -16.51 15.69 -11.38
C GLU A 39 -16.72 14.36 -10.63
N LYS A 40 -17.22 13.32 -11.30
CA LYS A 40 -17.45 11.99 -10.70
C LYS A 40 -16.19 11.32 -10.12
N TYR A 41 -14.99 11.82 -10.43
CA TYR A 41 -13.71 11.33 -9.90
C TYR A 41 -13.17 12.19 -8.75
N THR A 42 -13.79 13.34 -8.46
CA THR A 42 -13.33 14.24 -7.41
C THR A 42 -13.98 13.90 -6.07
N TRP A 43 -13.22 14.10 -5.00
CA TRP A 43 -13.68 13.90 -3.63
C TRP A 43 -13.35 15.13 -2.81
N LYS A 44 -14.34 15.63 -2.07
CA LYS A 44 -14.16 16.76 -1.14
C LYS A 44 -13.20 16.40 -0.02
N ILE A 45 -12.33 17.34 0.34
CA ILE A 45 -11.32 17.18 1.39
C ILE A 45 -11.44 18.23 2.51
N ASP A 46 -12.57 18.93 2.61
CA ASP A 46 -12.85 19.95 3.63
C ASP A 46 -12.57 19.43 5.05
N SER A 47 -12.98 18.19 5.33
CA SER A 47 -12.69 17.52 6.62
C SER A 47 -11.20 17.31 6.92
N LEU A 48 -10.33 17.28 5.89
CA LEU A 48 -8.88 17.28 6.08
C LEU A 48 -8.38 18.68 6.41
N VAL A 49 -8.95 19.74 5.83
CA VAL A 49 -8.63 21.13 6.19
C VAL A 49 -8.94 21.37 7.67
N GLU A 50 -10.13 20.94 8.13
CA GLU A 50 -10.52 20.99 9.54
C GLU A 50 -9.52 20.24 10.44
N ARG A 51 -9.09 19.04 10.02
CA ARG A 51 -8.19 18.20 10.83
C ARG A 51 -6.76 18.72 10.90
N TYR A 52 -6.22 19.17 9.77
CA TYR A 52 -4.81 19.57 9.63
C TYR A 52 -4.58 21.07 9.84
N GLY A 53 -5.66 21.86 9.92
CA GLY A 53 -5.67 23.27 10.32
C GLY A 53 -5.30 24.27 9.23
N ASN A 54 -4.88 23.80 8.05
CA ASN A 54 -4.64 24.63 6.88
C ASN A 54 -4.75 23.83 5.57
N GLU A 55 -4.94 24.55 4.47
CA GLU A 55 -5.09 23.96 3.13
C GLU A 55 -3.83 23.25 2.65
N GLU A 56 -2.64 23.80 2.91
CA GLU A 56 -1.38 23.21 2.45
C GLU A 56 -1.18 21.78 2.98
N LYS A 57 -1.38 21.58 4.29
CA LYS A 57 -1.32 20.24 4.89
C LYS A 57 -2.49 19.35 4.46
N ALA A 58 -3.67 19.93 4.22
CA ALA A 58 -4.80 19.18 3.69
C ALA A 58 -4.53 18.68 2.26
N PHE A 59 -3.84 19.45 1.42
CA PHE A 59 -3.40 19.03 0.09
C PHE A 59 -2.33 17.95 0.16
N GLU A 60 -1.40 18.05 1.11
CA GLU A 60 -0.43 16.97 1.38
C GLU A 60 -1.16 15.66 1.73
N ALA A 61 -2.11 15.71 2.67
CA ALA A 61 -2.92 14.55 3.02
C ALA A 61 -3.78 14.06 1.83
N GLY A 62 -4.39 14.97 1.09
CA GLY A 62 -5.20 14.71 -0.10
C GLY A 62 -4.41 13.98 -1.19
N SER A 63 -3.16 14.40 -1.44
CA SER A 63 -2.25 13.76 -2.40
C SER A 63 -1.91 12.30 -2.07
N LEU A 64 -2.13 11.90 -0.81
CA LEU A 64 -1.87 10.55 -0.31
C LEU A 64 -3.13 9.68 -0.26
N VAL A 65 -4.31 10.22 -0.57
CA VAL A 65 -5.57 9.46 -0.56
C VAL A 65 -5.53 8.34 -1.60
N GLU A 66 -5.03 8.59 -2.80
CA GLU A 66 -4.92 7.58 -3.87
C GLU A 66 -4.04 6.39 -3.46
N PRO A 67 -2.76 6.55 -3.06
CA PRO A 67 -1.91 5.41 -2.72
C PRO A 67 -2.39 4.69 -1.46
N THR A 68 -3.03 5.41 -0.53
CA THR A 68 -3.66 4.79 0.65
C THR A 68 -4.90 3.98 0.26
N SER A 69 -5.66 4.45 -0.73
CA SER A 69 -6.84 3.75 -1.25
C SER A 69 -6.47 2.46 -1.99
N VAL A 70 -5.30 2.37 -2.63
CA VAL A 70 -4.79 1.12 -3.21
C VAL A 70 -4.60 0.06 -2.11
N ALA A 71 -3.93 0.43 -1.01
CA ALA A 71 -3.73 -0.48 0.13
C ALA A 71 -5.06 -0.86 0.81
N TYR A 72 -5.95 0.12 1.01
CA TYR A 72 -7.29 -0.12 1.56
C TYR A 72 -8.07 -1.12 0.70
N HIS A 73 -8.06 -0.91 -0.62
CA HIS A 73 -8.78 -1.76 -1.55
C HIS A 73 -8.28 -3.21 -1.49
N ALA A 74 -6.96 -3.41 -1.46
CA ALA A 74 -6.38 -4.74 -1.34
C ALA A 74 -6.77 -5.45 -0.05
N ILE A 75 -6.61 -4.78 1.11
CA ILE A 75 -6.83 -5.39 2.41
C ILE A 75 -8.32 -5.63 2.66
N PHE A 76 -9.16 -4.61 2.48
CA PHE A 76 -10.54 -4.65 2.95
C PHE A 76 -11.54 -5.03 1.88
N ASN A 77 -11.38 -4.53 0.65
CA ASN A 77 -12.36 -4.80 -0.41
C ASN A 77 -12.06 -6.10 -1.15
N ARG A 78 -10.79 -6.42 -1.41
CA ARG A 78 -10.38 -7.63 -2.14
C ARG A 78 -10.23 -8.84 -1.21
N ALA A 79 -9.43 -8.71 -0.14
CA ALA A 79 -9.21 -9.80 0.80
C ALA A 79 -10.28 -9.89 1.91
N GLY A 80 -11.23 -8.95 1.98
CA GLY A 80 -12.30 -8.97 2.99
C GLY A 80 -11.82 -8.71 4.41
N GLY A 81 -10.70 -8.01 4.58
CA GLY A 81 -10.13 -7.63 5.87
C GLY A 81 -9.62 -8.80 6.72
N PHE A 82 -9.34 -8.48 7.97
CA PHE A 82 -8.90 -9.41 9.02
C PHE A 82 -9.62 -9.07 10.33
N LYS A 83 -9.51 -9.94 11.34
CA LYS A 83 -10.16 -9.71 12.64
C LYS A 83 -9.26 -8.83 13.53
N PRO A 84 -9.81 -7.90 14.33
CA PRO A 84 -9.02 -7.24 15.36
C PRO A 84 -8.30 -8.28 16.24
N GLY A 85 -7.03 -8.03 16.54
CA GLY A 85 -6.12 -8.98 17.20
C GLY A 85 -5.25 -9.80 16.24
N SER A 86 -5.56 -9.86 14.94
CA SER A 86 -4.79 -10.63 13.96
C SER A 86 -3.34 -10.14 13.80
N TYR A 87 -2.44 -11.07 13.47
CA TYR A 87 -1.04 -10.80 13.12
C TYR A 87 -0.89 -10.52 11.63
N ILE A 88 -0.38 -9.33 11.30
CA ILE A 88 -0.30 -8.83 9.92
C ILE A 88 1.18 -8.67 9.53
N VAL A 89 1.54 -9.20 8.36
CA VAL A 89 2.87 -9.06 7.80
C VAL A 89 2.82 -8.24 6.52
N VAL A 90 3.60 -7.16 6.44
CA VAL A 90 3.68 -6.29 5.26
C VAL A 90 5.06 -6.40 4.62
N TRP A 91 5.10 -6.92 3.39
CA TRP A 91 6.31 -7.07 2.61
C TRP A 91 6.53 -5.82 1.76
N GLY A 92 7.60 -5.09 2.03
CA GLY A 92 7.90 -3.79 1.42
C GLY A 92 7.18 -2.64 2.12
N ALA A 93 7.92 -1.60 2.50
CA ALA A 93 7.43 -0.38 3.12
C ALA A 93 7.63 0.84 2.21
N GLY A 94 7.36 0.67 0.90
CA GLY A 94 7.07 1.81 0.02
C GLY A 94 5.75 2.48 0.39
N PRO A 95 5.29 3.51 -0.35
CA PRO A 95 4.07 4.25 0.00
C PRO A 95 2.83 3.38 0.24
N ILE A 96 2.61 2.35 -0.59
CA ILE A 96 1.50 1.39 -0.45
C ILE A 96 1.68 0.53 0.82
N GLY A 97 2.89 0.03 1.07
CA GLY A 97 3.20 -0.75 2.27
C GLY A 97 3.06 0.05 3.56
N LEU A 98 3.53 1.30 3.57
CA LEU A 98 3.35 2.23 4.70
C LEU A 98 1.87 2.52 4.96
N ALA A 99 1.07 2.69 3.89
CA ALA A 99 -0.38 2.82 4.02
C ALA A 99 -1.01 1.53 4.56
N ALA A 100 -0.58 0.35 4.09
CA ALA A 100 -1.05 -0.94 4.59
C ALA A 100 -0.77 -1.12 6.09
N ILE A 101 0.43 -0.73 6.56
CA ILE A 101 0.78 -0.73 7.99
C ILE A 101 -0.15 0.19 8.78
N SER A 102 -0.31 1.45 8.34
CA SER A 102 -1.15 2.41 9.04
C SER A 102 -2.62 1.99 9.10
N LEU A 103 -3.13 1.42 7.99
CA LEU A 103 -4.48 0.88 7.91
C LEU A 103 -4.66 -0.35 8.79
N ALA A 104 -3.66 -1.25 8.81
CA ALA A 104 -3.70 -2.43 9.65
C ALA A 104 -3.78 -2.07 11.14
N LYS A 105 -2.99 -1.06 11.55
CA LYS A 105 -3.04 -0.51 12.91
C LYS A 105 -4.41 0.09 13.23
N ALA A 106 -4.95 0.91 12.33
CA ALA A 106 -6.27 1.52 12.51
C ALA A 106 -7.42 0.48 12.56
N ALA A 107 -7.25 -0.67 11.90
CA ALA A 107 -8.20 -1.78 11.92
C ALA A 107 -8.04 -2.72 13.13
N GLY A 108 -7.07 -2.47 14.01
CA GLY A 108 -6.89 -3.20 15.26
C GLY A 108 -6.06 -4.47 15.13
N ALA A 109 -5.08 -4.51 14.21
CA ALA A 109 -4.09 -5.59 14.19
C ALA A 109 -3.41 -5.76 15.57
N GLY A 110 -3.19 -7.01 15.99
CA GLY A 110 -2.55 -7.32 17.28
C GLY A 110 -1.03 -7.15 17.23
N LYS A 111 -0.41 -7.55 16.11
CA LYS A 111 1.00 -7.28 15.80
C LYS A 111 1.14 -6.99 14.31
N ILE A 112 2.01 -6.04 13.98
CA ILE A 112 2.36 -5.69 12.60
C ILE A 112 3.86 -5.88 12.41
N ILE A 113 4.22 -6.81 11.54
CA ILE A 113 5.60 -7.11 11.16
C ILE A 113 5.81 -6.59 9.75
N SER A 114 6.91 -5.87 9.50
CA SER A 114 7.26 -5.42 8.16
C SER A 114 8.67 -5.82 7.77
N PHE A 115 8.87 -6.11 6.48
CA PHE A 115 10.18 -6.36 5.88
C PHE A 115 10.50 -5.28 4.86
N GLU A 116 11.59 -4.54 5.06
CA GLU A 116 12.02 -3.44 4.21
C GLU A 116 13.55 -3.31 4.22
N ILE A 117 14.15 -2.92 3.09
CA ILE A 117 15.60 -2.81 2.92
C ILE A 117 16.13 -1.37 3.05
N SER A 118 15.26 -0.37 2.82
CA SER A 118 15.60 1.05 2.88
C SER A 118 15.56 1.55 4.32
N PRO A 119 16.68 2.04 4.88
CA PRO A 119 16.73 2.54 6.26
C PRO A 119 15.70 3.64 6.54
N VAL A 120 15.50 4.56 5.59
CA VAL A 120 14.50 5.64 5.72
C VAL A 120 13.09 5.06 5.85
N ARG A 121 12.76 4.05 5.04
CA ARG A 121 11.43 3.43 5.06
C ARG A 121 11.22 2.52 6.26
N ILE A 122 12.28 1.91 6.80
CA ILE A 122 12.22 1.18 8.07
C ILE A 122 11.77 2.10 9.20
N GLU A 123 12.36 3.30 9.30
CA GLU A 123 11.96 4.27 10.32
C GLU A 123 10.55 4.81 10.09
N LEU A 124 10.16 5.02 8.83
CA LEU A 124 8.78 5.40 8.53
C LEU A 124 7.78 4.30 8.88
N ALA A 125 8.09 3.03 8.63
CA ALA A 125 7.24 1.88 8.97
C ALA A 125 6.92 1.86 10.47
N LYS A 126 7.92 2.06 11.32
CA LYS A 126 7.74 2.21 12.77
C LYS A 126 6.84 3.39 13.11
N LYS A 127 7.10 4.57 12.50
CA LYS A 127 6.30 5.80 12.73
C LYS A 127 4.83 5.67 12.34
N VAL A 128 4.51 4.87 11.33
CA VAL A 128 3.12 4.65 10.88
C VAL A 128 2.45 3.44 11.54
N GLY A 129 3.18 2.69 12.37
CA GLY A 129 2.57 1.72 13.28
C GLY A 129 3.06 0.28 13.22
N ALA A 130 4.13 -0.03 12.50
CA ALA A 130 4.71 -1.37 12.58
C ALA A 130 5.35 -1.59 13.95
N ASP A 131 5.04 -2.72 14.58
CA ASP A 131 5.62 -3.13 15.86
C ASP A 131 7.03 -3.70 15.66
N TYR A 132 7.22 -4.43 14.56
CA TYR A 132 8.51 -5.02 14.18
C TYR A 132 8.83 -4.65 12.73
N VAL A 133 10.07 -4.24 12.49
CA VAL A 133 10.56 -3.99 11.14
C VAL A 133 11.93 -4.63 10.99
N PHE A 134 12.05 -5.56 10.05
CA PHE A 134 13.28 -6.30 9.79
C PHE A 134 13.83 -5.98 8.42
N ASN A 135 15.16 -5.88 8.34
CA ASN A 135 15.86 -5.81 7.07
C ASN A 135 16.20 -7.24 6.59
N PRO A 136 15.57 -7.76 5.53
CA PRO A 136 15.80 -9.12 5.08
C PRO A 136 17.26 -9.36 4.62
N ARG A 137 17.98 -8.31 4.20
CA ARG A 137 19.40 -8.42 3.83
C ARG A 137 20.30 -8.61 5.05
N GLU A 138 19.92 -8.06 6.20
CA GLU A 138 20.66 -8.23 7.45
C GLU A 138 20.39 -9.62 8.04
N LEU A 139 19.13 -10.07 8.01
CA LEU A 139 18.76 -11.42 8.43
C LEU A 139 19.54 -12.50 7.63
N SER A 140 19.60 -12.34 6.31
CA SER A 140 20.33 -13.27 5.43
C SER A 140 21.82 -13.39 5.77
N LYS A 141 22.48 -12.29 6.18
CA LYS A 141 23.89 -12.33 6.63
C LYS A 141 24.08 -13.15 7.90
N SER A 142 23.04 -13.24 8.73
CA SER A 142 23.02 -14.05 9.95
C SER A 142 22.45 -15.45 9.72
N GLY A 143 22.18 -15.85 8.48
CA GLY A 143 21.59 -17.16 8.15
C GLY A 143 20.14 -17.33 8.63
N ILE A 144 19.45 -16.23 8.93
CA ILE A 144 18.06 -16.23 9.38
C ILE A 144 17.17 -15.85 8.20
N GLU A 145 16.14 -16.64 7.95
CA GLU A 145 15.13 -16.36 6.95
C GLU A 145 13.98 -15.50 7.53
N PRO A 146 13.39 -14.59 6.74
CA PRO A 146 12.24 -13.78 7.17
C PRO A 146 11.10 -14.55 7.83
N TRP A 147 10.73 -15.74 7.31
CA TRP A 147 9.64 -16.54 7.88
C TRP A 147 9.92 -16.96 9.33
N GLU A 148 11.18 -17.19 9.71
CA GLU A 148 11.55 -17.57 11.08
C GLU A 148 11.26 -16.44 12.06
N LYS A 149 11.49 -15.18 11.66
CA LYS A 149 11.13 -14.01 12.48
C LYS A 149 9.64 -13.85 12.65
N ILE A 150 8.85 -14.21 11.63
CA ILE A 150 7.39 -14.20 11.76
C ILE A 150 6.96 -15.26 12.78
N MET A 151 7.47 -16.47 12.68
CA MET A 151 7.13 -17.55 13.61
C MET A 151 7.56 -17.21 15.05
N ASP A 152 8.76 -16.66 15.24
CA ASP A 152 9.27 -16.22 16.55
C ASP A 152 8.35 -15.15 17.19
N VAL A 153 8.07 -14.06 16.45
CA VAL A 153 7.22 -12.96 16.94
C VAL A 153 5.78 -13.43 17.21
N THR A 154 5.28 -14.40 16.45
CA THR A 154 3.91 -14.92 16.58
C THR A 154 3.79 -16.15 17.49
N GLY A 155 4.87 -16.55 18.18
CA GLY A 155 4.84 -17.74 19.06
C GLY A 155 4.52 -19.04 18.32
N GLY A 156 4.83 -19.11 17.03
CA GLY A 156 4.57 -20.28 16.17
C GLY A 156 3.19 -20.30 15.50
N GLU A 157 2.32 -19.31 15.74
CA GLU A 157 0.99 -19.26 15.13
C GLU A 157 1.04 -18.91 13.63
N GLY A 158 2.03 -18.13 13.21
CA GLY A 158 2.10 -17.56 11.86
C GLY A 158 1.26 -16.30 11.71
N ALA A 159 1.19 -15.77 10.48
CA ALA A 159 0.45 -14.55 10.18
C ALA A 159 -0.96 -14.86 9.63
N ASP A 160 -1.96 -14.15 10.13
CA ASP A 160 -3.34 -14.20 9.61
C ASP A 160 -3.46 -13.52 8.25
N MET A 161 -2.65 -12.50 7.99
CA MET A 161 -2.61 -11.83 6.70
C MET A 161 -1.20 -11.42 6.31
N HIS A 162 -0.83 -11.72 5.07
CA HIS A 162 0.30 -11.10 4.40
C HIS A 162 -0.17 -10.08 3.37
N VAL A 163 0.50 -8.94 3.31
CA VAL A 163 0.32 -7.91 2.28
C VAL A 163 1.60 -7.84 1.45
N GLU A 164 1.55 -8.30 0.20
CA GLU A 164 2.68 -8.18 -0.73
C GLU A 164 2.63 -6.81 -1.41
N ALA A 165 3.52 -5.91 -1.02
CA ALA A 165 3.67 -4.58 -1.59
C ALA A 165 5.13 -4.30 -2.04
N ALA A 166 5.99 -5.32 -2.08
CA ALA A 166 7.39 -5.20 -2.46
C ALA A 166 7.59 -5.37 -3.97
N GLY A 167 6.69 -6.08 -4.66
CA GLY A 167 6.87 -6.43 -6.06
C GLY A 167 8.07 -7.34 -6.28
N ALA A 168 8.42 -8.15 -5.28
CA ALA A 168 9.57 -9.05 -5.29
C ALA A 168 9.16 -10.49 -4.94
N PRO A 169 8.19 -11.06 -5.67
CA PRO A 169 7.51 -12.28 -5.27
C PRO A 169 8.41 -13.51 -5.18
N GLN A 170 9.50 -13.55 -5.93
CA GLN A 170 10.50 -14.61 -5.86
C GLN A 170 11.20 -14.67 -4.49
N HIS A 171 11.18 -13.57 -3.74
CA HIS A 171 11.74 -13.48 -2.40
C HIS A 171 10.66 -13.51 -1.32
N THR A 172 9.48 -12.94 -1.57
CA THR A 172 8.44 -12.77 -0.54
C THR A 172 7.50 -13.97 -0.46
N LEU A 173 7.08 -14.58 -1.57
CA LEU A 173 6.11 -15.69 -1.57
C LEU A 173 6.62 -16.94 -0.83
N PRO A 174 7.87 -17.42 -1.01
CA PRO A 174 8.36 -18.59 -0.28
C PRO A 174 8.32 -18.39 1.24
N GLN A 175 8.53 -17.15 1.69
CA GLN A 175 8.51 -16.78 3.11
C GLN A 175 7.08 -16.78 3.66
N MET A 176 6.14 -16.22 2.89
CA MET A 176 4.71 -16.25 3.24
C MET A 176 4.24 -17.69 3.42
N LEU A 177 4.48 -18.56 2.45
CA LEU A 177 4.01 -19.96 2.49
C LEU A 177 4.51 -20.71 3.72
N LYS A 178 5.70 -20.40 4.23
CA LYS A 178 6.27 -21.00 5.46
C LYS A 178 5.75 -20.38 6.76
N SER A 179 5.05 -19.25 6.71
CA SER A 179 4.61 -18.48 7.87
C SER A 179 3.11 -18.18 7.90
N LEU A 180 2.31 -18.89 7.11
CA LEU A 180 0.85 -18.79 7.14
C LEU A 180 0.29 -19.37 8.45
N ALA A 181 -0.58 -18.61 9.11
CA ALA A 181 -1.54 -19.16 10.06
C ALA A 181 -2.62 -19.98 9.33
N VAL A 182 -3.40 -20.77 10.08
CA VAL A 182 -4.56 -21.48 9.52
C VAL A 182 -5.66 -20.47 9.15
N GLY A 183 -6.14 -20.52 7.92
CA GLY A 183 -7.12 -19.55 7.39
C GLY A 183 -6.50 -18.23 6.92
N ALA A 184 -5.17 -18.17 6.78
CA ALA A 184 -4.46 -16.96 6.42
C ALA A 184 -4.79 -16.45 5.02
N LYS A 185 -4.67 -15.13 4.84
CA LYS A 185 -4.92 -14.45 3.56
C LYS A 185 -3.64 -13.79 3.03
N ILE A 186 -3.41 -13.86 1.73
CA ILE A 186 -2.37 -13.09 1.05
C ILE A 186 -3.06 -12.04 0.17
N ALA A 187 -2.96 -10.77 0.53
CA ALA A 187 -3.36 -9.65 -0.30
C ALA A 187 -2.18 -9.23 -1.19
N TRP A 188 -2.31 -9.47 -2.49
CA TRP A 188 -1.23 -9.27 -3.45
C TRP A 188 -1.41 -7.98 -4.24
N ILE A 189 -0.46 -7.05 -4.08
CA ILE A 189 -0.52 -5.70 -4.65
C ILE A 189 0.70 -5.43 -5.54
N GLY A 190 1.88 -5.89 -5.10
CA GLY A 190 3.13 -5.67 -5.82
C GLY A 190 3.10 -6.26 -7.23
N ARG A 191 3.46 -5.43 -8.21
CA ARG A 191 3.64 -5.85 -9.60
C ARG A 191 5.05 -6.38 -9.80
N ALA A 192 5.17 -7.52 -10.46
CA ALA A 192 6.46 -8.11 -10.81
C ALA A 192 6.41 -8.62 -12.26
N PRO A 193 7.53 -8.52 -13.01
CA PRO A 193 7.59 -8.95 -14.41
C PRO A 193 7.84 -10.45 -14.58
N LYS A 194 8.08 -11.19 -13.49
CA LYS A 194 8.44 -12.60 -13.52
C LYS A 194 7.40 -13.45 -12.81
N GLU A 195 7.12 -14.61 -13.39
CA GLU A 195 6.33 -15.66 -12.75
C GLU A 195 7.07 -16.22 -11.54
N VAL A 196 6.31 -16.76 -10.58
CA VAL A 196 6.85 -17.42 -9.39
C VAL A 196 6.05 -18.70 -9.16
N PRO A 197 6.72 -19.86 -8.98
CA PRO A 197 6.04 -21.11 -8.72
C PRO A 197 5.40 -21.06 -7.33
N ILE A 198 4.13 -21.49 -7.25
CA ILE A 198 3.39 -21.62 -6.00
C ILE A 198 3.06 -23.09 -5.73
N TYR A 199 3.40 -23.56 -4.53
CA TYR A 199 3.03 -24.90 -4.11
C TYR A 199 1.64 -24.89 -3.47
N LEU A 200 0.61 -25.22 -4.27
CA LEU A 200 -0.80 -25.05 -3.90
C LEU A 200 -1.25 -25.92 -2.72
N GLU A 201 -0.60 -27.05 -2.46
CA GLU A 201 -0.92 -27.91 -1.32
C GLU A 201 -0.78 -27.17 0.02
N VAL A 202 0.20 -26.25 0.14
CA VAL A 202 0.37 -25.43 1.35
C VAL A 202 -0.88 -24.59 1.61
N LEU A 203 -1.49 -24.02 0.56
CA LEU A 203 -2.72 -23.25 0.69
C LEU A 203 -3.89 -24.15 1.11
N GLN A 204 -3.98 -25.36 0.55
CA GLN A 204 -5.03 -26.33 0.90
C GLN A 204 -4.94 -26.73 2.37
N VAL A 205 -3.76 -27.19 2.82
CA VAL A 205 -3.53 -27.68 4.18
C VAL A 205 -3.66 -26.56 5.22
N ARG A 206 -3.30 -25.32 4.87
CA ARG A 206 -3.49 -24.15 5.74
C ARG A 206 -4.86 -23.49 5.60
N ARG A 207 -5.75 -23.96 4.72
CA ARG A 207 -7.02 -23.29 4.38
C ARG A 207 -6.81 -21.81 4.00
N ALA A 208 -5.68 -21.52 3.37
CA ALA A 208 -5.25 -20.16 3.06
C ALA A 208 -5.74 -19.72 1.67
N GLN A 209 -5.76 -18.40 1.45
CA GLN A 209 -6.29 -17.79 0.23
C GLN A 209 -5.34 -16.72 -0.31
N VAL A 210 -5.30 -16.55 -1.62
CA VAL A 210 -4.54 -15.48 -2.30
C VAL A 210 -5.49 -14.58 -3.08
N PHE A 211 -5.37 -13.27 -2.89
CA PHE A 211 -6.22 -12.25 -3.50
C PHE A 211 -5.37 -11.28 -4.32
N GLY A 212 -5.53 -11.31 -5.64
CA GLY A 212 -5.02 -10.26 -6.51
C GLY A 212 -5.81 -8.96 -6.32
N SER A 213 -5.09 -7.83 -6.25
CA SER A 213 -5.67 -6.50 -6.11
C SER A 213 -5.04 -5.50 -7.07
N GLN A 214 -5.88 -4.67 -7.70
CA GLN A 214 -5.44 -3.49 -8.45
C GLN A 214 -6.41 -2.32 -8.26
N GLY A 215 -5.87 -1.11 -8.43
CA GLY A 215 -6.66 0.12 -8.39
C GLY A 215 -7.19 0.48 -7.01
N HIS A 216 -8.06 1.48 -6.99
CA HIS A 216 -8.42 2.21 -5.77
C HIS A 216 -9.86 2.76 -5.77
N SER A 217 -10.58 2.66 -6.90
CA SER A 217 -11.94 3.19 -7.08
C SER A 217 -13.01 2.26 -6.51
N GLY A 218 -14.23 2.77 -6.40
CA GLY A 218 -15.40 2.01 -5.95
C GLY A 218 -15.44 1.76 -4.44
N TRP A 219 -16.52 1.12 -3.98
CA TRP A 219 -16.75 0.74 -2.58
C TRP A 219 -16.56 1.89 -1.57
N ARG A 220 -16.71 3.14 -2.02
CA ARG A 220 -16.43 4.35 -1.24
C ARG A 220 -15.01 4.40 -0.67
N THR A 221 -14.04 3.75 -1.32
CA THR A 221 -12.66 3.60 -0.82
C THR A 221 -12.03 4.96 -0.51
N PHE A 222 -12.04 5.90 -1.44
CA PHE A 222 -11.52 7.26 -1.23
C PHE A 222 -12.22 7.96 -0.07
N GLY A 223 -13.55 7.96 -0.05
CA GLY A 223 -14.32 8.58 1.03
C GLY A 223 -14.02 7.97 2.41
N ASN A 224 -13.78 6.66 2.50
CA ASN A 224 -13.42 6.00 3.75
C ASN A 224 -11.99 6.34 4.18
N VAL A 225 -11.03 6.40 3.26
CA VAL A 225 -9.66 6.83 3.53
C VAL A 225 -9.61 8.28 4.03
N ILE A 226 -10.33 9.19 3.36
CA ILE A 226 -10.46 10.59 3.78
C ILE A 226 -11.02 10.67 5.20
N ARG A 227 -12.07 9.91 5.51
CA ARG A 227 -12.66 9.86 6.86
C ARG A 227 -11.70 9.31 7.91
N LEU A 228 -10.90 8.30 7.59
CA LEU A 228 -9.88 7.76 8.51
C LEU A 228 -8.80 8.80 8.82
N MET A 229 -8.36 9.56 7.80
CA MET A 229 -7.41 10.66 7.99
C MET A 229 -8.02 11.81 8.80
N ALA A 230 -9.23 12.25 8.44
CA ALA A 230 -9.95 13.32 9.14
C ALA A 230 -10.22 12.97 10.61
N ALA A 231 -10.58 11.72 10.90
CA ALA A 231 -10.78 11.22 12.26
C ALA A 231 -9.45 11.01 13.04
N GLY A 232 -8.30 11.27 12.43
CA GLY A 232 -6.98 11.08 13.05
C GLY A 232 -6.64 9.61 13.33
N ARG A 233 -7.33 8.66 12.70
CA ARG A 233 -7.05 7.21 12.84
C ARG A 233 -5.82 6.80 12.05
N ILE A 234 -5.55 7.47 10.95
CA ILE A 234 -4.30 7.38 10.19
C ILE A 234 -3.80 8.79 9.88
N ASP A 235 -2.49 8.97 9.83
CA ASP A 235 -1.84 10.23 9.45
C ASP A 235 -0.73 9.92 8.46
N MET A 236 -1.09 9.93 7.18
CA MET A 236 -0.18 9.56 6.11
C MET A 236 0.78 10.69 5.75
N THR A 237 0.54 11.94 6.17
CA THR A 237 1.46 13.06 5.88
C THR A 237 2.87 12.78 6.38
N ARG A 238 2.99 11.94 7.41
CA ARG A 238 4.24 11.44 8.00
C ARG A 238 5.17 10.71 7.03
N ILE A 239 4.65 10.16 5.92
CA ILE A 239 5.48 9.42 4.95
C ILE A 239 6.11 10.32 3.90
N ILE A 240 5.72 11.60 3.83
CA ILE A 240 6.32 12.60 2.94
C ILE A 240 7.71 12.94 3.49
N THR A 241 8.75 12.61 2.74
CA THR A 241 10.14 12.87 3.13
C THR A 241 10.77 14.00 2.32
N SER A 242 10.28 14.24 1.11
CA SER A 242 10.77 15.31 0.24
C SER A 242 9.62 16.00 -0.49
N LYS A 243 9.78 17.30 -0.70
CA LYS A 243 8.85 18.15 -1.46
C LYS A 243 9.65 18.89 -2.53
N PHE A 244 9.15 18.87 -3.75
CA PHE A 244 9.75 19.58 -4.89
C PHE A 244 8.74 20.52 -5.52
N LYS A 245 9.23 21.58 -6.14
CA LYS A 245 8.41 22.41 -7.02
C LYS A 245 8.21 21.73 -8.36
N LEU A 246 7.22 22.16 -9.14
CA LEU A 246 6.99 21.65 -10.50
C LEU A 246 8.24 21.81 -11.39
N ASP A 247 8.95 22.93 -11.29
CA ASP A 247 10.21 23.18 -12.03
C ASP A 247 11.34 22.18 -11.72
N ASP A 248 11.27 21.48 -10.59
CA ASP A 248 12.29 20.53 -10.13
C ASP A 248 11.85 19.05 -10.29
N VAL A 249 10.85 18.78 -11.15
CA VAL A 249 10.27 17.44 -11.30
C VAL A 249 11.31 16.38 -11.73
N GLU A 250 12.29 16.74 -12.56
CA GLU A 250 13.36 15.81 -12.98
C GLU A 250 14.18 15.32 -11.78
N LYS A 251 14.58 16.24 -10.89
CA LYS A 251 15.29 15.91 -9.65
C LYS A 251 14.45 15.04 -8.73
N ALA A 252 13.14 15.29 -8.67
CA ALA A 252 12.22 14.46 -7.91
C ALA A 252 12.19 13.01 -8.44
N PHE A 253 12.14 12.82 -9.77
CA PHE A 253 12.19 11.50 -10.39
C PHE A 253 13.52 10.79 -10.19
N GLU A 254 14.66 11.48 -10.30
CA GLU A 254 15.97 10.90 -10.01
C GLU A 254 16.06 10.34 -8.58
N ARG A 255 15.54 11.09 -7.61
CA ARG A 255 15.50 10.64 -6.21
C ARG A 255 14.55 9.47 -6.00
N ALA A 256 13.36 9.53 -6.63
CA ALA A 256 12.40 8.43 -6.59
C ALA A 256 13.03 7.13 -7.14
N HIS A 257 13.78 7.22 -8.25
CA HIS A 257 14.51 6.10 -8.84
C HIS A 257 15.55 5.51 -7.90
N LYS A 258 16.29 6.35 -7.16
CA LYS A 258 17.27 5.92 -6.15
C LYS A 258 16.65 5.29 -4.89
N ARG A 259 15.32 5.41 -4.69
CA ARG A 259 14.56 4.82 -3.57
C ARG A 259 15.06 5.20 -2.17
N ILE A 260 15.61 6.42 -2.06
CA ILE A 260 16.13 6.98 -0.79
C ILE A 260 15.08 7.75 0.01
N ASP A 261 13.88 7.91 -0.55
CA ASP A 261 12.75 8.63 0.05
C ASP A 261 11.60 7.68 0.42
N GLY A 262 10.75 8.12 1.35
CA GLY A 262 9.47 7.49 1.66
C GLY A 262 8.46 7.79 0.56
N LYS A 263 7.98 9.03 0.54
CA LYS A 263 7.15 9.61 -0.51
C LYS A 263 7.67 11.00 -0.86
N ILE A 264 7.69 11.28 -2.16
CA ILE A 264 8.00 12.59 -2.72
C ILE A 264 6.69 13.22 -3.20
N THR A 265 6.48 14.50 -2.90
CA THR A 265 5.33 15.29 -3.34
C THR A 265 5.79 16.45 -4.21
N ILE A 266 5.09 16.68 -5.32
CA ILE A 266 5.30 17.85 -6.18
C ILE A 266 4.28 18.92 -5.80
N LYS A 267 4.76 20.15 -5.61
CA LYS A 267 3.95 21.33 -5.38
C LYS A 267 4.06 22.24 -6.61
N PRO A 268 2.99 22.39 -7.41
CA PRO A 268 2.97 23.38 -8.48
C PRO A 268 3.06 24.81 -7.91
#